data_AF-A0A944LJL7-F1
#
_entry.id   AF-A0A944LJL7-F1
#
_cell.length_a   1.000
_cell.length_b   1.000
_cell.length_c   1.000
_cell.angle_alpha   90.00
_cell.angle_beta   90.00
_cell.angle_gamma   90.00
#
_symmetry.space_group_name_H-M   'P 1'
#
loop_
_entity.id
_entity.type
_entity.pdbx_description
1 polymer ?
#
loop_
_entity_poly.entity_id
_entity_poly.type
_entity_poly.pdbx_seq_one_letter_code
_entity_poly.pdbx_strand_id
1 'polypeptide(L)'
;MRNRPAHPDPPLIGICAKNRAARLLSEVFQPPVVVTVLLLVSPALEPGFPGNAWFGAVAAFFVCVLPLGAVLVLVKLGKVTDHHVSRREQRAPVLAMAFGSLLLGLGVLTAINAPKSVVVMVLAIVGGVVVTAVVSLFWKISGHAGAIAASTAIAVLMLGTAWSPLLLLIPAVAWWRVVVRAHTLAQVVAGALLCGGLITWLWWMLTELTVHAG
;
A
#
# COMPACT_ATOMS: atom_id res chain seq x y z
N MET A 1 43.03 -30.98 -14.58
CA MET A 1 41.65 -30.67 -14.13
C MET A 1 41.62 -29.20 -13.71
N ARG A 2 40.68 -28.41 -14.24
CA ARG A 2 40.65 -26.92 -14.19
C ARG A 2 40.42 -26.39 -12.76
N ASN A 3 41.38 -25.65 -12.22
CA ASN A 3 41.15 -24.68 -11.14
C ASN A 3 40.43 -23.46 -11.73
N ARG A 4 39.15 -23.26 -11.39
CA ARG A 4 38.48 -21.97 -11.55
C ARG A 4 38.71 -21.16 -10.27
N PRO A 5 39.26 -19.93 -10.32
CA PRO A 5 39.22 -19.05 -9.17
C PRO A 5 37.76 -18.67 -8.89
N ALA A 6 37.38 -18.69 -7.62
CA ALA A 6 36.11 -18.13 -7.15
C ALA A 6 36.06 -16.66 -7.57
N HIS A 7 35.04 -16.29 -8.35
CA HIS A 7 34.70 -14.88 -8.53
C HIS A 7 34.40 -14.32 -7.14
N PRO A 8 35.08 -13.26 -6.67
CA PRO A 8 34.58 -12.53 -5.52
C PRO A 8 33.22 -11.97 -5.91
N ASP A 9 32.18 -12.28 -5.13
CA ASP A 9 30.92 -11.55 -5.23
C ASP A 9 31.27 -10.06 -5.17
N PRO A 10 30.76 -9.23 -6.11
CA PRO A 10 31.06 -7.81 -6.07
C PRO A 10 30.64 -7.28 -4.69
N PRO A 11 31.49 -6.48 -4.02
CA PRO A 11 31.19 -6.04 -2.68
C PRO A 11 29.90 -5.22 -2.73
N LEU A 12 28.85 -5.72 -2.09
CA LEU A 12 27.58 -5.01 -1.83
C LEU A 12 27.78 -3.72 -0.97
N ILE A 13 29.03 -3.34 -0.72
CA ILE A 13 29.50 -2.32 0.20
C ILE A 13 29.68 -0.96 -0.50
N GLY A 14 29.53 -0.88 -1.84
CA GLY A 14 29.56 0.40 -2.58
C GLY A 14 28.32 1.29 -2.42
N ILE A 15 27.27 0.82 -1.73
CA ILE A 15 25.97 1.49 -1.66
C ILE A 15 25.87 2.45 -0.45
N CYS A 16 26.79 2.38 0.52
CA CYS A 16 26.55 2.96 1.84
C CYS A 16 26.58 4.51 1.95
N ALA A 17 27.23 5.23 1.02
CA ALA A 17 27.26 6.70 1.02
C ALA A 17 26.31 7.38 0.01
N LYS A 18 25.95 6.69 -1.10
CA LYS A 18 24.90 7.10 -2.07
C LYS A 18 23.46 6.91 -1.54
N ASN A 19 23.35 6.57 -0.26
CA ASN A 19 22.23 5.85 0.31
C ASN A 19 21.08 6.72 0.82
N ARG A 20 21.26 8.05 0.93
CA ARG A 20 20.20 8.91 1.46
C ARG A 20 19.10 9.13 0.42
N ALA A 21 19.46 9.50 -0.81
CA ALA A 21 18.47 9.65 -1.89
C ALA A 21 17.80 8.32 -2.26
N ALA A 22 18.55 7.21 -2.31
CA ALA A 22 17.99 5.88 -2.57
C ALA A 22 17.07 5.39 -1.44
N ARG A 23 17.39 5.67 -0.17
CA ARG A 23 16.47 5.44 0.96
C ARG A 23 15.26 6.36 0.89
N LEU A 24 15.45 7.65 0.63
CA LEU A 24 14.37 8.62 0.54
C LEU A 24 13.38 8.22 -0.55
N LEU A 25 13.86 7.84 -1.73
CA LEU A 25 13.03 7.35 -2.82
C LEU A 25 12.33 6.02 -2.43
N SER A 26 13.05 5.12 -1.75
CA SER A 26 12.44 3.87 -1.26
C SER A 26 11.37 4.10 -0.19
N GLU A 27 11.49 5.16 0.60
CA GLU A 27 10.53 5.59 1.64
C GLU A 27 9.34 6.36 1.04
N VAL A 28 9.57 7.24 0.07
CA VAL A 28 8.52 8.02 -0.62
C VAL A 28 7.60 7.13 -1.45
N PHE A 29 8.14 6.10 -2.10
CA PHE A 29 7.33 5.12 -2.83
C PHE A 29 6.87 3.93 -1.97
N GLN A 30 6.87 4.08 -0.63
CA GLN A 30 6.23 3.07 0.20
C GLN A 30 4.70 3.16 0.08
N PRO A 31 4.01 2.01 0.09
CA PRO A 31 2.56 1.94 0.04
C PRO A 31 1.86 2.86 1.03
N PRO A 32 2.29 2.99 2.30
CA PRO A 32 1.64 3.90 3.24
C PRO A 32 1.63 5.35 2.78
N VAL A 33 2.69 5.83 2.12
CA VAL A 33 2.78 7.20 1.63
C VAL A 33 1.79 7.43 0.49
N VAL A 34 1.81 6.55 -0.51
CA VAL A 34 0.93 6.69 -1.68
C VAL A 34 -0.55 6.51 -1.31
N VAL A 35 -0.85 5.56 -0.43
CA VAL A 35 -2.21 5.36 0.09
C VAL A 35 -2.65 6.54 0.95
N THR A 36 -1.76 7.15 1.74
CA THR A 36 -2.06 8.37 2.51
C THR A 36 -2.46 9.52 1.58
N VAL A 37 -1.69 9.75 0.50
CA VAL A 37 -2.03 10.79 -0.49
C VAL A 37 -3.39 10.52 -1.12
N LEU A 38 -3.65 9.28 -1.52
CA LEU A 38 -4.94 8.89 -2.09
C LEU A 38 -6.09 9.15 -1.11
N LEU A 39 -5.93 8.80 0.17
CA LEU A 39 -6.94 9.02 1.22
C LEU A 39 -7.18 10.51 1.47
N LEU A 40 -6.14 11.35 1.48
CA LEU A 40 -6.26 12.81 1.63
C LEU A 40 -7.01 13.45 0.47
N VAL A 41 -6.86 12.92 -0.75
CA VAL A 41 -7.54 13.40 -1.95
C VAL A 41 -8.94 12.80 -2.09
N SER A 42 -9.24 11.66 -1.45
CA SER A 42 -10.53 10.98 -1.58
C SER A 42 -11.80 11.86 -1.39
N PRO A 43 -11.84 12.85 -0.47
CA PRO A 43 -13.01 13.74 -0.33
C PRO A 43 -13.26 14.67 -1.52
N ALA A 44 -12.33 14.77 -2.49
CA ALA A 44 -12.46 15.66 -3.64
C ALA A 44 -13.61 15.28 -4.61
N LEU A 45 -14.20 14.09 -4.45
CA LEU A 45 -15.39 13.66 -5.19
C LEU A 45 -16.70 14.26 -4.65
N GLU A 46 -16.65 14.90 -3.49
CA GLU A 46 -17.82 15.51 -2.84
C GLU A 46 -17.60 17.01 -2.60
N PRO A 47 -18.70 17.80 -2.47
CA PRO A 47 -18.59 19.22 -2.15
C PRO A 47 -17.83 19.48 -0.83
N GLY A 48 -17.15 20.63 -0.77
CA GLY A 48 -16.43 21.07 0.43
C GLY A 48 -14.94 20.69 0.48
N PHE A 49 -14.39 20.09 -0.57
CA PHE A 49 -12.94 20.01 -0.74
C PHE A 49 -12.33 21.39 -1.06
N PRO A 50 -11.17 21.78 -0.48
CA PRO A 50 -10.30 21.00 0.40
C PRO A 50 -10.66 21.07 1.90
N GLY A 51 -11.70 21.80 2.30
CA GLY A 51 -12.12 21.91 3.70
C GLY A 51 -12.40 20.57 4.40
N ASN A 52 -12.86 19.56 3.65
CA ASN A 52 -13.11 18.21 4.14
C ASN A 52 -11.90 17.24 4.05
N ALA A 53 -10.72 17.70 3.65
CA ALA A 53 -9.52 16.85 3.50
C ALA A 53 -9.09 16.17 4.82
N TRP A 54 -9.47 16.74 5.97
CA TRP A 54 -9.17 16.18 7.28
C TRP A 54 -9.85 14.82 7.54
N PHE A 55 -11.00 14.52 6.91
CA PHE A 55 -11.59 13.17 6.97
C PHE A 55 -10.67 12.13 6.33
N GLY A 56 -10.03 12.50 5.20
CA GLY A 56 -8.98 11.72 4.57
C GLY A 56 -7.75 11.54 5.47
N ALA A 57 -7.40 12.55 6.27
CA ALA A 57 -6.32 12.46 7.25
C ALA A 57 -6.64 11.48 8.39
N VAL A 58 -7.88 11.50 8.89
CA VAL A 58 -8.37 10.51 9.88
C VAL A 58 -8.29 9.10 9.29
N ALA A 59 -8.74 8.92 8.05
CA ALA A 59 -8.64 7.64 7.36
C ALA A 59 -7.17 7.18 7.22
N ALA A 60 -6.28 8.07 6.75
CA ALA A 60 -4.86 7.78 6.60
C ALA A 60 -4.18 7.43 7.93
N PHE A 61 -4.61 8.05 9.04
CA PHE A 61 -4.11 7.70 10.36
C PHE A 61 -4.39 6.23 10.69
N PHE A 62 -5.64 5.77 10.55
CA PHE A 62 -6.01 4.39 10.88
C PHE A 62 -5.55 3.34 9.87
N VAL A 63 -5.46 3.70 8.59
CA VAL A 63 -5.05 2.77 7.51
C VAL A 63 -3.53 2.65 7.41
N CYS A 64 -2.79 3.74 7.65
CA CYS A 64 -1.35 3.79 7.40
C CYS A 64 -0.53 4.04 8.67
N VAL A 65 -0.81 5.14 9.38
CA VAL A 65 0.07 5.62 10.46
C VAL A 65 0.01 4.71 11.69
N LEU A 66 -1.19 4.37 12.16
CA LEU A 66 -1.39 3.60 13.38
C LEU A 66 -0.87 2.15 13.24
N PRO A 67 -1.16 1.39 12.17
CA PRO A 67 -0.61 0.05 11.98
C PRO A 67 0.92 0.07 11.85
N LEU A 68 1.48 1.00 11.07
CA LEU A 68 2.93 1.11 10.89
C LEU A 68 3.61 1.50 12.21
N GLY A 69 3.07 2.49 12.91
CA GLY A 69 3.56 2.93 14.21
C GLY A 69 3.56 1.79 15.23
N ALA A 70 2.47 1.01 15.28
CA ALA A 70 2.37 -0.16 16.14
C ALA A 70 3.44 -1.22 15.81
N VAL A 71 3.67 -1.52 14.53
CA VAL A 71 4.76 -2.44 14.11
C VAL A 71 6.12 -1.89 14.55
N LEU A 72 6.39 -0.61 14.32
CA LEU A 72 7.66 0.00 14.71
C LEU A 72 7.90 -0.03 16.23
N VAL A 73 6.84 0.18 17.02
CA VAL A 73 6.90 0.02 18.48
C VAL A 73 7.18 -1.44 18.86
N LEU A 74 6.50 -2.41 18.24
CA LEU A 74 6.74 -3.83 18.48
C LEU A 74 8.18 -4.26 18.13
N VAL A 75 8.76 -3.69 17.08
CA VAL A 75 10.17 -3.90 16.72
C VAL A 75 11.09 -3.31 17.78
N LYS A 76 10.85 -2.07 18.24
CA LYS A 76 11.63 -1.44 19.31
C LYS A 76 11.57 -2.22 20.63
N LEU A 77 10.44 -2.86 20.91
CA LEU A 77 10.23 -3.71 22.08
C LEU A 77 10.80 -5.13 21.91
N GLY A 78 11.42 -5.47 20.77
CA GLY A 78 11.95 -6.80 20.48
C GLY A 78 10.89 -7.89 20.26
N LYS A 79 9.61 -7.52 20.16
CA LYS A 79 8.48 -8.45 19.95
C LYS A 79 8.35 -8.88 18.49
N VAL A 80 8.79 -8.04 17.55
CA VAL A 80 8.83 -8.32 16.12
C VAL A 80 10.25 -8.11 15.60
N THR A 81 10.70 -8.97 14.69
CA THR A 81 12.10 -9.01 14.24
C THR A 81 12.48 -7.75 13.45
N ASP A 82 11.58 -7.30 12.58
CA ASP A 82 11.80 -6.16 11.70
C ASP A 82 10.45 -5.66 11.14
N HIS A 83 10.42 -4.45 10.59
CA HIS A 83 9.17 -3.82 10.13
C HIS A 83 8.54 -4.49 8.89
N HIS A 84 9.29 -5.32 8.15
CA HIS A 84 8.73 -6.15 7.07
C HIS A 84 8.12 -7.45 7.61
N VAL A 85 8.20 -7.71 8.92
CA VAL A 85 7.65 -8.90 9.58
C VAL A 85 8.13 -10.17 8.86
N SER A 86 9.46 -10.32 8.77
CA SER A 86 10.09 -11.37 7.97
C SER A 86 9.68 -12.77 8.42
N ARG A 87 9.53 -12.98 9.74
CA ARG A 87 9.10 -14.25 10.35
C ARG A 87 7.61 -14.49 10.16
N ARG A 88 7.26 -15.66 9.60
CA ARG A 88 5.86 -16.01 9.33
C ARG A 88 5.01 -16.09 10.60
N GLU A 89 5.57 -16.54 11.73
CA GLU A 89 4.82 -16.64 12.99
C GLU A 89 4.37 -15.27 13.52
N GLN A 90 5.11 -14.21 13.19
CA GLN A 90 4.81 -12.83 13.63
C GLN A 90 3.76 -12.15 12.74
N ARG A 91 3.39 -12.73 11.59
CA ARG A 91 2.49 -12.08 10.61
C ARG A 91 1.05 -12.06 11.05
N ALA A 92 0.53 -13.18 11.55
CA ALA A 92 -0.87 -13.28 11.98
C ALA A 92 -1.24 -12.21 13.04
N PRO A 93 -0.49 -12.02 14.14
CA PRO A 93 -0.84 -10.99 15.12
C PRO A 93 -0.69 -9.56 14.58
N VAL A 94 0.30 -9.30 13.71
CA VAL A 94 0.47 -7.98 13.08
C VAL A 94 -0.68 -7.70 12.10
N LEU A 95 -1.10 -8.69 11.31
CA LEU A 95 -2.23 -8.56 10.39
C LEU A 95 -3.54 -8.36 11.15
N ALA A 96 -3.77 -9.10 12.25
CA ALA A 96 -4.94 -8.93 13.09
C ALA A 96 -5.00 -7.53 13.73
N MET A 97 -3.87 -7.03 14.23
CA MET A 97 -3.76 -5.67 14.78
C MET A 97 -4.02 -4.62 13.70
N ALA A 98 -3.42 -4.76 12.51
CA ALA A 98 -3.67 -3.87 11.39
C ALA A 98 -5.16 -3.89 11.02
N PHE A 99 -5.75 -5.06 10.85
CA PHE A 99 -7.17 -5.20 10.52
C PHE A 99 -8.08 -4.55 11.57
N GLY A 100 -7.78 -4.73 12.86
CA GLY A 100 -8.47 -4.03 13.96
C GLY A 100 -8.38 -2.51 13.86
N SER A 101 -7.22 -1.97 13.48
CA SER A 101 -7.03 -0.53 13.22
C SER A 101 -7.91 -0.04 12.07
N LEU A 102 -8.01 -0.81 10.97
CA LEU A 102 -8.86 -0.44 9.85
C LEU A 102 -10.35 -0.46 10.23
N LEU A 103 -10.81 -1.46 10.97
CA LEU A 103 -12.21 -1.53 11.45
C LEU A 103 -12.54 -0.39 12.41
N LEU A 104 -11.62 -0.07 13.33
CA LEU A 104 -11.76 1.07 14.23
C LEU A 104 -11.84 2.38 13.44
N GLY A 105 -10.96 2.58 12.45
CA GLY A 105 -10.99 3.75 11.58
C GLY A 105 -12.29 3.88 10.81
N LEU A 106 -12.83 2.78 10.28
CA LEU A 106 -14.13 2.77 9.62
C LEU A 106 -15.26 3.17 10.58
N GLY A 107 -15.27 2.63 11.81
CA GLY A 107 -16.26 2.99 12.84
C GLY A 107 -16.16 4.46 13.29
N VAL A 108 -14.95 5.00 13.38
CA VAL A 108 -14.75 6.43 13.68
C VAL A 108 -15.27 7.29 12.53
N LEU A 109 -14.92 6.96 11.29
CA LEU A 109 -15.36 7.70 10.10
C LEU A 109 -16.88 7.71 9.95
N THR A 110 -17.55 6.59 10.22
CA THR A 110 -19.02 6.54 10.20
C THR A 110 -19.63 7.36 11.33
N ALA A 111 -19.06 7.31 12.54
CA ALA A 111 -19.55 8.09 13.69
C ALA A 111 -19.45 9.61 13.49
N ILE A 112 -18.43 10.08 12.76
CA ILE A 112 -18.25 11.51 12.43
C ILE A 112 -18.94 11.93 11.13
N ASN A 113 -19.75 11.06 10.52
CA ASN A 113 -20.43 11.31 9.24
C ASN A 113 -19.46 11.72 8.12
N ALA A 114 -18.36 10.98 7.98
CA ALA A 114 -17.38 11.23 6.92
C ALA A 114 -18.01 11.15 5.52
N PRO A 115 -17.48 11.91 4.54
CA PRO A 115 -17.92 11.84 3.14
C PRO A 115 -17.90 10.40 2.62
N LYS A 116 -18.92 10.03 1.83
CA LYS A 116 -19.09 8.65 1.34
C LYS A 116 -17.87 8.17 0.55
N SER A 117 -17.24 9.06 -0.22
CA SER A 117 -16.01 8.85 -0.97
C SER A 117 -14.85 8.33 -0.11
N VAL A 118 -14.69 8.86 1.11
CA VAL A 118 -13.66 8.43 2.06
C VAL A 118 -13.97 7.03 2.58
N VAL A 119 -15.23 6.79 2.97
CA VAL A 119 -15.67 5.49 3.48
C VAL A 119 -15.53 4.40 2.41
N VAL A 120 -15.95 4.68 1.18
CA VAL A 120 -15.82 3.79 0.02
C VAL A 120 -14.34 3.48 -0.27
N MET A 121 -13.47 4.49 -0.22
CA MET A 121 -12.02 4.29 -0.39
C MET A 121 -11.47 3.33 0.67
N VAL A 122 -11.82 3.53 1.95
CA VAL A 122 -11.38 2.66 3.04
C VAL A 122 -11.91 1.23 2.85
N LEU A 123 -13.19 1.06 2.51
CA LEU A 123 -13.79 -0.26 2.26
C LEU A 123 -13.08 -1.01 1.12
N ALA A 124 -12.78 -0.33 0.01
CA ALA A 124 -12.05 -0.93 -1.11
C ALA A 124 -10.64 -1.37 -0.70
N ILE A 125 -9.92 -0.53 0.06
CA ILE A 125 -8.59 -0.85 0.60
C ILE A 125 -8.68 -2.05 1.55
N VAL A 126 -9.64 -2.08 2.47
CA VAL A 126 -9.88 -3.21 3.39
C VAL A 126 -10.09 -4.51 2.60
N GLY A 127 -10.99 -4.50 1.61
CA GLY A 127 -11.28 -5.68 0.79
C GLY A 127 -10.04 -6.19 0.07
N GLY A 128 -9.25 -5.30 -0.53
CA GLY A 128 -7.99 -5.67 -1.17
C GLY A 128 -6.93 -6.19 -0.21
N VAL A 129 -6.79 -5.59 0.98
CA VAL A 129 -5.85 -6.06 2.01
C VAL A 129 -6.24 -7.46 2.49
N VAL A 130 -7.53 -7.73 2.71
CA VAL A 130 -8.02 -9.05 3.10
C VAL A 130 -7.68 -10.09 2.03
N VAL A 131 -8.00 -9.83 0.76
CA VAL A 131 -7.68 -10.77 -0.33
C VAL A 131 -6.16 -10.95 -0.47
N THR A 132 -5.39 -9.88 -0.38
CA THR A 132 -3.92 -9.94 -0.42
C THR A 132 -3.37 -10.79 0.72
N ALA A 133 -3.90 -10.63 1.93
CA ALA A 133 -3.50 -11.41 3.09
C ALA A 133 -3.82 -12.90 2.89
N VAL A 134 -5.02 -13.24 2.42
CA VAL A 134 -5.43 -14.62 2.12
C VAL A 134 -4.52 -15.24 1.05
N VAL A 135 -4.30 -14.56 -0.08
CA VAL A 135 -3.39 -15.05 -1.12
C VAL A 135 -1.97 -15.24 -0.58
N SER A 136 -1.51 -14.32 0.28
CA SER A 136 -0.18 -14.38 0.91
C SER A 136 0.03 -15.58 1.85
N LEU A 137 -1.05 -16.24 2.28
CA LEU A 137 -0.95 -17.50 3.04
C LEU A 137 -0.44 -18.65 2.16
N PHE A 138 -0.80 -18.64 0.88
CA PHE A 138 -0.47 -19.71 -0.07
C PHE A 138 0.72 -19.36 -0.96
N TRP A 139 0.84 -18.10 -1.39
CA TRP A 139 1.86 -17.68 -2.33
C TRP A 139 2.32 -16.23 -2.08
N LYS A 140 3.63 -16.00 -2.11
CA LYS A 140 4.21 -14.67 -1.87
C LYS A 140 3.80 -13.73 -3.01
N ILE A 141 3.07 -12.66 -2.70
CA ILE A 141 2.62 -11.65 -3.66
C ILE A 141 3.15 -10.26 -3.28
N SER A 142 3.33 -9.37 -4.26
CA SER A 142 3.84 -8.01 -4.01
C SER A 142 2.72 -7.04 -3.65
N GLY A 143 2.50 -6.80 -2.36
CA GLY A 143 1.58 -5.77 -1.88
C GLY A 143 1.99 -4.35 -2.32
N HIS A 144 3.30 -4.12 -2.56
CA HIS A 144 3.79 -2.85 -3.09
C HIS A 144 3.29 -2.59 -4.51
N ALA A 145 3.39 -3.60 -5.38
CA ALA A 145 2.89 -3.48 -6.74
C ALA A 145 1.38 -3.28 -6.76
N GLY A 146 0.65 -4.01 -5.89
CA GLY A 146 -0.79 -3.85 -5.73
C GLY A 146 -1.23 -2.47 -5.27
N ALA A 147 -0.61 -1.94 -4.21
CA ALA A 147 -0.97 -0.62 -3.67
C ALA A 147 -0.70 0.52 -4.66
N ILE A 148 0.42 0.46 -5.39
CA ILE A 148 0.76 1.47 -6.40
C ILE A 148 -0.18 1.37 -7.60
N ALA A 149 -0.47 0.15 -8.07
CA ALA A 149 -1.42 -0.07 -9.15
C ALA A 149 -2.82 0.44 -8.80
N ALA A 150 -3.33 0.10 -7.60
CA ALA A 150 -4.62 0.61 -7.14
C ALA A 150 -4.63 2.13 -7.03
N SER A 151 -3.66 2.71 -6.34
CA SER A 151 -3.66 4.15 -6.05
C SER A 151 -3.53 5.00 -7.30
N THR A 152 -2.68 4.58 -8.24
CA THR A 152 -2.49 5.31 -9.50
C THR A 152 -3.69 5.14 -10.44
N ALA A 153 -4.27 3.94 -10.53
CA ALA A 153 -5.48 3.71 -11.32
C ALA A 153 -6.68 4.50 -10.77
N ILE A 154 -6.92 4.43 -9.45
CA ILE A 154 -8.01 5.18 -8.81
C ILE A 154 -7.81 6.69 -8.95
N ALA A 155 -6.59 7.20 -8.77
CA ALA A 155 -6.31 8.63 -8.97
C ALA A 155 -6.64 9.09 -10.39
N VAL A 156 -6.34 8.29 -11.43
CA VAL A 156 -6.71 8.60 -12.82
C VAL A 156 -8.22 8.57 -13.02
N LEU A 157 -8.92 7.59 -12.44
CA LEU A 157 -10.38 7.51 -12.53
C LEU A 157 -11.07 8.68 -11.81
N MET A 158 -10.52 9.12 -10.68
CA MET A 158 -11.05 10.23 -9.89
C MET A 158 -10.75 11.61 -10.49
N LEU A 159 -9.53 11.83 -10.95
CA LEU A 159 -9.03 13.16 -11.33
C LEU A 159 -8.95 13.38 -12.85
N GLY A 160 -9.23 12.34 -13.63
CA GLY A 160 -9.25 12.37 -15.09
C GLY A 160 -7.94 11.92 -15.76
N THR A 161 -8.02 11.73 -17.08
CA THR A 161 -6.94 11.13 -17.90
C THR A 161 -5.66 11.96 -17.96
N ALA A 162 -5.71 13.26 -17.61
CA ALA A 162 -4.53 14.10 -17.46
C ALA A 162 -3.53 13.54 -16.42
N TRP A 163 -4.01 12.76 -15.45
CA TRP A 163 -3.19 12.11 -14.42
C TRP A 163 -2.65 10.73 -14.83
N SER A 164 -2.92 10.26 -16.06
CA SER A 164 -2.41 8.99 -16.58
C SER A 164 -0.88 8.80 -16.51
N PRO A 165 -0.02 9.86 -16.51
CA PRO A 165 1.41 9.68 -16.25
C PRO A 165 1.73 8.99 -14.91
N LEU A 166 0.84 9.06 -13.91
CA LEU A 166 1.02 8.34 -12.63
C LEU A 166 1.11 6.82 -12.82
N LEU A 167 0.50 6.27 -13.88
CA LEU A 167 0.55 4.82 -14.16
C LEU A 167 1.97 4.33 -14.44
N LEU A 168 2.90 5.22 -14.82
CA LEU A 168 4.33 4.89 -14.98
C LEU A 168 5.02 4.47 -13.67
N LEU A 169 4.41 4.77 -12.52
CA LEU A 169 4.90 4.28 -11.22
C LEU A 169 4.76 2.77 -11.08
N ILE A 170 3.82 2.13 -11.79
CA ILE A 170 3.63 0.68 -11.75
C ILE A 170 4.87 -0.05 -12.29
N PRO A 171 5.33 0.17 -13.55
CA PRO A 171 6.54 -0.47 -14.04
C PRO A 171 7.80 -0.01 -13.28
N ALA A 172 7.86 1.23 -12.78
CA ALA A 172 8.99 1.70 -11.98
C ALA A 172 9.14 0.92 -10.66
N VAL A 173 8.04 0.74 -9.92
CA VAL A 173 8.03 -0.05 -8.69
C VAL A 173 8.22 -1.53 -8.99
N ALA A 174 7.65 -2.04 -10.08
CA ALA A 174 7.86 -3.41 -10.52
C ALA A 174 9.34 -3.72 -10.74
N TRP A 175 10.02 -2.86 -11.52
CA TRP A 175 11.45 -2.94 -11.77
C TRP A 175 12.25 -2.93 -10.47
N TRP A 176 11.99 -1.96 -9.59
CA TRP A 176 12.70 -1.85 -8.31
C TRP A 176 12.58 -3.12 -7.48
N ARG A 177 11.37 -3.69 -7.35
CA ARG A 177 11.13 -4.90 -6.52
C ARG A 177 11.82 -6.14 -7.05
N VAL A 178 11.98 -6.25 -8.36
CA VAL A 178 12.72 -7.35 -9.01
C VAL A 178 14.23 -7.16 -8.85
N VAL A 179 14.76 -5.96 -9.09
CA VAL A 179 16.20 -5.67 -9.02
C VAL A 179 16.75 -5.85 -7.60
N VAL A 180 16.02 -5.38 -6.57
CA VAL A 180 16.41 -5.59 -5.16
C VAL A 180 16.12 -7.02 -4.67
N ARG A 181 15.69 -7.93 -5.57
CA ARG A 181 15.39 -9.34 -5.30
C ARG A 181 14.36 -9.55 -4.19
N ALA A 182 13.49 -8.58 -3.95
CA ALA A 182 12.41 -8.71 -2.98
C ALA A 182 11.30 -9.64 -3.51
N HIS A 183 11.01 -9.59 -4.81
CA HIS A 183 9.97 -10.36 -5.48
C HIS A 183 10.41 -10.83 -6.86
N THR A 184 9.81 -11.91 -7.37
CA THR A 184 9.93 -12.28 -8.78
C THR A 184 8.97 -11.47 -9.66
N LEU A 185 9.20 -11.41 -10.97
CA LEU A 185 8.32 -10.70 -11.89
C LEU A 185 6.87 -11.20 -11.79
N ALA A 186 6.66 -12.52 -11.68
CA ALA A 186 5.33 -13.11 -11.52
C ALA A 186 4.61 -12.59 -10.26
N GLN A 187 5.31 -12.51 -9.12
CA GLN A 187 4.75 -12.01 -7.86
C GLN A 187 4.38 -10.53 -7.92
N VAL A 188 5.13 -9.75 -8.70
CA VAL A 188 4.89 -8.32 -8.94
C VAL A 188 3.69 -8.12 -9.86
N VAL A 189 3.65 -8.79 -11.01
CA VAL A 189 2.55 -8.71 -11.97
C VAL A 189 1.25 -9.19 -11.33
N ALA A 190 1.27 -10.31 -10.64
CA ALA A 190 0.09 -10.80 -9.91
C ALA A 190 -0.35 -9.82 -8.82
N GLY A 191 0.58 -9.19 -8.09
CA GLY A 191 0.24 -8.15 -7.12
C GLY A 191 -0.44 -6.94 -7.75
N ALA A 192 0.10 -6.43 -8.86
CA ALA A 192 -0.49 -5.30 -9.58
C ALA A 192 -1.89 -5.62 -10.13
N LEU A 193 -2.06 -6.78 -10.76
CA LEU A 193 -3.32 -7.16 -11.41
C LEU A 193 -4.37 -7.63 -10.39
N LEU A 194 -4.03 -8.58 -9.53
CA LEU A 194 -4.99 -9.15 -8.59
C LEU A 194 -5.32 -8.15 -7.48
N CYS A 195 -4.31 -7.67 -6.74
CA CYS A 195 -4.55 -6.78 -5.61
C CYS A 195 -4.92 -5.38 -6.11
N GLY A 196 -4.13 -4.83 -7.04
CA GLY A 196 -4.36 -3.49 -7.57
C GLY A 196 -5.66 -3.38 -8.36
N GLY A 197 -5.91 -4.31 -9.26
CA GLY A 197 -7.15 -4.39 -10.03
C GLY A 197 -8.37 -4.61 -9.15
N LEU A 198 -8.31 -5.50 -8.16
CA LEU A 198 -9.41 -5.74 -7.24
C LEU A 198 -9.77 -4.49 -6.43
N ILE A 199 -8.79 -3.80 -5.84
CA ILE A 199 -9.05 -2.57 -5.05
C ILE A 199 -9.69 -1.51 -5.95
N THR A 200 -9.15 -1.32 -7.16
CA THR A 200 -9.70 -0.37 -8.13
C THR A 200 -11.13 -0.71 -8.51
N TRP A 201 -11.41 -1.99 -8.77
CA TRP A 201 -12.75 -2.47 -9.11
C TRP A 201 -13.73 -2.33 -7.95
N LEU A 202 -13.34 -2.71 -6.73
CA LEU A 202 -14.17 -2.55 -5.53
C LEU A 202 -14.50 -1.07 -5.30
N TRP A 203 -13.50 -0.20 -5.41
CA TRP A 203 -13.70 1.25 -5.27
C TRP A 203 -14.70 1.77 -6.32
N TRP A 204 -14.51 1.41 -7.60
CA TRP A 204 -15.41 1.83 -8.68
C TRP A 204 -16.84 1.31 -8.45
N MET A 205 -16.99 0.01 -8.19
CA MET A 205 -18.30 -0.62 -7.94
C MET A 205 -19.02 0.02 -6.74
N LEU A 206 -18.33 0.22 -5.62
CA LEU A 206 -18.92 0.84 -4.43
C LEU A 206 -19.28 2.31 -4.67
N THR A 207 -18.46 3.04 -5.44
CA THR A 207 -18.75 4.42 -5.82
C THR A 207 -20.03 4.49 -6.65
N GLU A 208 -20.15 3.64 -7.68
CA GLU A 208 -21.37 3.55 -8.51
C GLU A 208 -22.61 3.23 -7.66
N LEU A 209 -22.51 2.26 -6.74
CA LEU A 209 -23.62 1.92 -5.82
C LEU A 209 -24.04 3.12 -4.95
N THR A 210 -23.08 3.95 -4.51
CA THR A 210 -23.41 5.13 -3.68
C THR A 210 -24.03 6.28 -4.46
N VAL A 211 -23.74 6.39 -5.76
CA VAL A 211 -24.34 7.40 -6.67
C VAL A 211 -25.78 7.03 -7.02
N HIS A 212 -26.07 5.75 -7.24
CA HIS A 212 -27.41 5.28 -7.62
C HIS A 212 -28.37 5.07 -6.44
N ALA A 213 -27.87 5.11 -5.20
CA ALA A 213 -28.67 4.91 -3.98
C ALA A 213 -29.12 6.23 -3.31
N GLY A 214 -28.83 7.39 -3.90
CA GLY A 214 -29.23 8.72 -3.41
C GLY A 214 -30.10 9.45 -4.43
#